data_AF-A0A845SMQ1-F1
#
_entry.id   AF-A0A845SMQ1-F1
#
_cell.length_a   1.000
_cell.length_b   1.000
_cell.length_c   1.000
_cell.angle_alpha   90.00
_cell.angle_beta   90.00
_cell.angle_gamma   90.00
#
_symmetry.space_group_name_H-M   'P 1'
#
loop_
_entity.id
_entity.type
_entity.pdbx_description
1 polymer ?
#
loop_
_entity_poly.entity_id
_entity_poly.type
_entity_poly.pdbx_seq_one_letter_code
_entity_poly.pdbx_strand_id
1 'polypeptide(L)'
;MDTNYLIVYGLMILFVGASFVISSRQHQRLRQICDPFGLAFTEAAVHAIGQTAPDYRLKCGEHGLPLPINQQPAAVQQVLARGADDYCKERHETMLRVLTHLRDACGSNKRHTKVYADTLEEIYRVNRVFFEACRDLSLLSTEDDCTAFSQYLENQAYIRDNIAKRMTNDGIAAMKKAAI
;
A
#
# COMPACT_ATOMS: atom_id res chain seq x y z
N MET A 1 -8.70 30.55 -46.69
CA MET A 1 -8.79 30.01 -45.31
C MET A 1 -8.31 31.12 -44.42
N ASP A 2 -9.22 31.78 -43.70
CA ASP A 2 -8.92 33.07 -43.05
C ASP A 2 -7.90 32.90 -41.93
N THR A 3 -6.91 33.78 -41.88
CA THR A 3 -5.79 33.81 -40.91
C THR A 3 -6.28 33.68 -39.46
N ASN A 4 -7.48 34.17 -39.16
CA ASN A 4 -8.13 34.03 -37.85
C ASN A 4 -8.41 32.58 -37.45
N TYR A 5 -8.83 31.70 -38.37
CA TYR A 5 -9.03 30.29 -38.07
C TYR A 5 -7.70 29.62 -37.73
N LEU A 6 -6.63 29.94 -38.46
CA LEU A 6 -5.32 29.34 -38.25
C LEU A 6 -4.73 29.75 -36.87
N ILE A 7 -4.97 31.00 -36.46
CA ILE A 7 -4.62 31.49 -35.11
C ILE A 7 -5.44 30.78 -34.03
N VAL A 8 -6.76 30.64 -34.22
CA VAL A 8 -7.65 29.96 -33.24
C VAL A 8 -7.27 28.48 -33.09
N TYR A 9 -7.06 27.75 -34.19
CA TYR A 9 -6.63 26.35 -34.14
C TYR A 9 -5.24 26.20 -33.52
N GLY A 10 -4.31 27.12 -33.80
CA GLY A 10 -2.99 27.15 -33.16
C GLY A 10 -3.07 27.34 -31.64
N LEU A 11 -3.92 28.27 -31.18
CA LEU A 11 -4.19 28.48 -29.76
C LEU A 11 -4.85 27.25 -29.11
N MET A 12 -5.82 26.61 -29.76
CA MET A 12 -6.45 25.39 -29.25
C MET A 12 -5.43 24.25 -29.05
N ILE A 13 -4.54 24.03 -30.02
CA ILE A 13 -3.48 23.01 -29.93
C ILE A 13 -2.54 23.32 -28.76
N LEU A 14 -2.14 24.58 -28.58
CA LEU A 14 -1.32 25.01 -27.45
C LEU A 14 -2.01 24.76 -26.10
N PHE A 15 -3.30 25.10 -25.97
CA PHE A 15 -4.05 24.87 -24.74
C PHE A 15 -4.22 23.38 -24.42
N VAL A 16 -4.52 22.55 -25.43
CA VAL A 16 -4.62 21.09 -25.27
C VAL A 16 -3.27 20.51 -24.87
N GLY A 17 -2.19 20.91 -25.54
CA GLY A 17 -0.83 20.47 -25.23
C GLY A 17 -0.40 20.85 -23.82
N ALA A 18 -0.63 22.10 -23.40
CA ALA A 18 -0.32 22.57 -22.06
C ALA A 18 -1.13 21.82 -20.99
N SER A 19 -2.43 21.60 -21.23
CA SER A 19 -3.31 20.83 -20.32
C SER A 19 -2.83 19.39 -20.16
N PHE A 20 -2.41 18.75 -21.26
CA PHE A 20 -1.87 17.39 -21.23
C PHE A 20 -0.57 17.31 -20.42
N VAL A 21 0.35 18.27 -20.60
CA VAL A 21 1.61 18.33 -19.83
C VAL A 21 1.37 18.56 -18.34
N ILE A 22 0.42 19.43 -17.98
CA ILE A 22 0.07 19.66 -16.57
C ILE A 22 -0.52 18.41 -15.95
N SER A 23 -1.45 17.75 -16.66
CA SER A 23 -2.06 16.50 -16.22
C SER A 23 -1.02 15.38 -16.04
N SER A 24 -0.10 15.21 -17.00
CA SER A 24 0.95 14.18 -16.91
C SER A 24 1.91 14.44 -15.74
N ARG A 25 2.28 15.71 -15.51
CA ARG A 25 3.11 16.10 -14.35
C ARG A 25 2.41 15.84 -13.03
N GLN A 26 1.10 16.10 -12.93
CA GLN A 26 0.33 15.79 -11.73
C GLN A 26 0.29 14.28 -11.46
N HIS A 27 0.03 13.45 -12.48
CA HIS A 27 0.09 12.00 -12.34
C HIS A 27 1.47 11.52 -11.91
N GLN A 28 2.54 12.04 -12.51
CA GLN A 28 3.91 11.67 -12.14
C GLN A 28 4.24 12.07 -10.69
N ARG A 29 3.82 13.25 -10.25
CA ARG A 29 3.99 13.70 -8.86
C ARG A 29 3.27 12.79 -7.88
N LEU A 30 2.01 12.42 -8.17
CA LEU A 30 1.27 11.49 -7.31
C LEU A 30 1.93 10.12 -7.25
N ARG A 31 2.46 9.63 -8.38
CA ARG A 31 3.22 8.38 -8.41
C ARG A 31 4.48 8.43 -7.55
N GLN A 32 5.22 9.53 -7.59
CA GLN A 32 6.41 9.74 -6.75
C GLN A 32 6.06 9.74 -5.25
N ILE A 33 4.93 10.32 -4.86
CA ILE A 33 4.46 10.28 -3.47
C ILE A 33 4.15 8.84 -3.02
N CYS A 34 3.71 7.97 -3.93
CA CYS A 34 3.41 6.57 -3.60
C CYS A 34 4.66 5.70 -3.43
N ASP A 35 5.83 6.11 -3.94
CA ASP A 35 7.02 5.27 -3.94
C ASP A 35 7.48 4.85 -2.53
N PRO A 36 7.55 5.76 -1.53
CA PRO A 36 7.90 5.38 -0.16
C PRO A 36 6.87 4.46 0.50
N PHE A 37 5.59 4.52 0.10
CA PHE A 37 4.57 3.61 0.62
C PHE A 37 4.84 2.17 0.18
N GLY A 38 5.08 1.96 -1.13
CA GLY A 38 5.35 0.62 -1.65
C GLY A 38 6.65 0.02 -1.13
N LEU A 39 7.68 0.85 -0.95
CA LEU A 39 8.92 0.45 -0.30
C LEU A 39 8.69 0.03 1.16
N ALA A 40 8.07 0.90 1.96
CA ALA A 40 7.81 0.62 3.37
C ALA A 40 6.95 -0.63 3.56
N PHE A 41 5.90 -0.81 2.75
CA PHE A 41 5.06 -2.00 2.79
C PHE A 41 5.87 -3.27 2.48
N THR A 42 6.69 -3.23 1.43
CA THR A 42 7.46 -4.41 0.99
C THR A 42 8.54 -4.77 2.01
N GLU A 43 9.24 -3.77 2.54
CA GLU A 43 10.25 -3.97 3.59
C GLU A 43 9.63 -4.55 4.86
N ALA A 44 8.50 -4.02 5.32
CA ALA A 44 7.81 -4.54 6.51
C ALA A 44 7.34 -5.98 6.29
N ALA A 45 6.74 -6.26 5.13
CA ALA A 45 6.27 -7.60 4.81
C ALA A 45 7.43 -8.60 4.75
N VAL A 46 8.50 -8.31 4.01
CA VAL A 46 9.67 -9.20 3.88
C VAL A 46 10.34 -9.43 5.23
N HIS A 47 10.44 -8.39 6.06
CA HIS A 47 11.00 -8.52 7.40
C HIS A 47 10.15 -9.43 8.29
N ALA A 48 8.83 -9.20 8.32
CA ALA A 48 7.91 -9.93 9.19
C ALA A 48 7.70 -11.39 8.74
N ILE A 49 7.39 -11.63 7.47
CA ILE A 49 6.98 -12.94 6.96
C ILE A 49 8.13 -13.69 6.26
N GLY A 50 9.16 -12.99 5.80
CA GLY A 50 10.21 -13.54 4.94
C GLY A 50 9.91 -13.40 3.44
N GLN A 51 10.83 -13.92 2.62
CA GLN A 51 10.79 -13.80 1.15
C GLN A 51 9.93 -14.89 0.48
N THR A 52 10.08 -16.13 0.95
CA THR A 52 9.14 -17.22 0.67
C THR A 52 8.04 -17.13 1.71
N ALA A 53 6.78 -16.95 1.31
CA ALA A 53 5.64 -17.06 2.20
C ALA A 53 5.42 -18.56 2.53
N PRO A 54 5.87 -19.09 3.67
CA PRO A 54 5.36 -20.37 4.11
C PRO A 54 3.87 -20.20 4.44
N ASP A 55 3.16 -21.32 4.51
CA ASP A 55 1.74 -21.38 4.84
C ASP A 55 1.53 -21.04 6.34
N TYR A 56 1.77 -19.77 6.70
CA TYR A 56 1.54 -19.24 8.04
C TYR A 56 0.03 -19.10 8.24
N ARG A 57 -0.56 -20.02 8.99
CA ARG A 57 -1.96 -19.93 9.41
C ARG A 57 -2.05 -19.77 10.90
N LEU A 58 -2.88 -18.82 11.34
CA LEU A 58 -3.26 -18.71 12.74
C LEU A 58 -3.98 -20.00 13.15
N LYS A 59 -3.59 -20.56 14.28
CA LYS A 59 -4.44 -21.54 14.96
C LYS A 59 -5.61 -20.81 15.58
N CYS A 60 -6.82 -21.26 15.24
CA CYS A 60 -8.05 -20.77 15.84
C CYS A 60 -8.61 -21.79 16.83
N GLY A 61 -9.30 -21.29 17.86
CA GLY A 61 -10.05 -22.10 18.81
C GLY A 61 -11.43 -22.50 18.27
N GLU A 62 -12.28 -23.04 19.15
CA GLU A 62 -13.61 -23.59 18.80
C GLU A 62 -14.57 -22.55 18.19
N HIS A 63 -14.37 -21.26 18.48
CA HIS A 63 -15.18 -20.16 17.95
C HIS A 63 -14.59 -19.50 16.69
N GLY A 64 -13.55 -20.09 16.09
CA GLY A 64 -12.89 -19.52 14.91
C GLY A 64 -11.97 -18.32 15.20
N LEU A 65 -11.91 -17.86 16.44
CA LEU A 65 -11.01 -16.80 16.90
C LEU A 65 -9.57 -17.33 17.10
N PRO A 66 -8.54 -16.51 16.84
CA PRO A 66 -7.16 -16.94 16.99
C PRO A 66 -6.82 -17.24 18.45
N LEU A 67 -6.09 -18.33 18.66
CA LEU A 67 -5.55 -18.66 19.97
C LEU A 67 -4.50 -17.61 20.40
N PRO A 68 -4.27 -17.43 21.72
CA PRO A 68 -3.23 -16.55 22.22
C PRO A 68 -1.84 -16.87 21.65
N ILE A 69 -0.95 -15.86 21.62
CA ILE A 69 0.37 -15.93 20.96
C ILE A 69 1.17 -17.16 21.40
N ASN A 70 1.17 -17.48 22.70
CA ASN A 70 1.91 -18.61 23.27
C ASN A 70 1.39 -20.00 22.81
N GLN A 71 0.18 -20.07 22.27
CA GLN A 71 -0.43 -21.30 21.74
C GLN A 71 -0.32 -21.40 20.20
N GLN A 72 0.20 -20.36 19.54
CA GLN A 72 0.43 -20.36 18.10
C GLN A 72 1.62 -21.25 17.72
N PRO A 73 1.72 -21.75 16.47
CA PRO A 73 2.91 -22.43 15.99
C PRO A 73 4.15 -21.55 16.11
N ALA A 74 5.32 -22.13 16.41
CA ALA A 74 6.57 -21.38 16.59
C ALA A 74 6.91 -20.47 15.39
N ALA A 75 6.62 -20.95 14.17
CA ALA A 75 6.80 -20.18 12.95
C ALA A 75 5.95 -18.91 12.91
N VAL A 76 4.67 -19.00 13.33
CA VAL A 76 3.75 -17.86 13.43
C VAL A 76 4.17 -16.93 14.57
N GLN A 77 4.58 -17.46 15.71
CA GLN A 77 5.10 -16.64 16.83
C GLN A 77 6.29 -15.77 16.39
N GLN A 78 7.21 -16.32 15.57
CA GLN A 78 8.34 -15.55 15.03
C GLN A 78 7.89 -14.45 14.05
N VAL A 79 6.85 -14.70 13.25
CA VAL A 79 6.26 -13.68 12.37
C VAL A 79 5.65 -12.54 13.19
N LEU A 80 4.84 -12.88 14.20
CA LEU A 80 4.21 -11.89 15.08
C LEU A 80 5.28 -11.07 15.83
N ALA A 81 6.32 -11.72 16.34
CA ALA A 81 7.43 -11.04 17.02
C ALA A 81 8.17 -10.06 16.10
N ARG A 82 8.48 -10.46 14.86
CA ARG A 82 9.10 -9.57 13.86
C ARG A 82 8.15 -8.45 13.42
N GLY A 83 6.86 -8.75 13.25
CA GLY A 83 5.84 -7.76 12.91
C GLY A 83 5.59 -6.72 14.01
N ALA A 84 5.88 -7.05 15.26
CA ALA A 84 5.72 -6.16 16.42
C ALA A 84 6.95 -5.29 16.71
N ASP A 85 8.07 -5.47 16.01
CA ASP A 85 9.30 -4.74 16.31
C ASP A 85 9.28 -3.27 15.83
N ASP A 86 10.33 -2.54 16.22
CA ASP A 86 10.46 -1.12 15.87
C ASP A 86 10.69 -0.92 14.37
N TYR A 87 11.31 -1.89 13.68
CA TYR A 87 11.51 -1.82 12.24
C TYR A 87 10.16 -1.79 11.50
N CYS A 88 9.25 -2.71 11.82
CA CYS A 88 7.89 -2.73 11.26
C CYS A 88 7.09 -1.50 11.66
N LYS A 89 7.27 -1.00 12.89
CA LYS A 89 6.62 0.23 13.36
C LYS A 89 7.02 1.45 12.52
N GLU A 90 8.31 1.66 12.26
CA GLU A 90 8.79 2.78 11.43
C GLU A 90 8.21 2.75 10.01
N ARG A 91 8.07 1.56 9.42
CA ARG A 91 7.49 1.40 8.09
C ARG A 91 5.98 1.62 8.11
N HIS A 92 5.29 1.14 9.14
CA HIS A 92 3.88 1.43 9.37
C HIS A 92 3.61 2.94 9.47
N GLU A 93 4.39 3.66 10.26
CA GLU A 93 4.30 5.12 10.38
C GLU A 93 4.64 5.84 9.07
N THR A 94 5.58 5.31 8.28
CA THR A 94 5.91 5.83 6.96
C THR A 94 4.75 5.69 5.99
N MET A 95 4.08 4.54 5.96
CA MET A 95 2.87 4.34 5.16
C MET A 95 1.76 5.34 5.54
N LEU A 96 1.53 5.55 6.84
CA LEU A 96 0.55 6.52 7.34
C LEU A 96 0.87 7.95 6.88
N ARG A 97 2.13 8.38 7.06
CA ARG A 97 2.57 9.72 6.62
C ARG A 97 2.39 9.92 5.13
N VAL A 98 2.70 8.91 4.32
CA VAL A 98 2.50 8.97 2.86
C VAL A 98 1.02 9.09 2.53
N LEU A 99 0.13 8.36 3.20
CA LEU A 99 -1.31 8.46 2.96
C LEU A 99 -1.86 9.86 3.26
N THR A 100 -1.44 10.47 4.37
CA THR A 100 -1.82 11.86 4.70
C THR A 100 -1.37 12.81 3.61
N HIS A 101 -0.08 12.75 3.22
CA HIS A 101 0.45 13.61 2.16
C HIS A 101 -0.21 13.34 0.80
N LEU A 102 -0.55 12.10 0.49
CA LEU A 102 -1.22 11.72 -0.74
C LEU A 102 -2.65 12.26 -0.81
N ARG A 103 -3.39 12.23 0.30
CA ARG A 103 -4.72 12.85 0.40
C ARG A 103 -4.64 14.35 0.13
N ASP A 104 -3.70 15.03 0.77
CA ASP A 104 -3.49 16.47 0.57
C ASP A 104 -3.10 16.78 -0.88
N ALA A 105 -2.24 15.96 -1.49
CA ALA A 105 -1.81 16.12 -2.87
C ALA A 105 -2.91 15.83 -3.90
N CYS A 106 -3.85 14.92 -3.60
CA CYS A 106 -5.03 14.68 -4.44
C CYS A 106 -6.01 15.87 -4.41
N GLY A 107 -6.07 16.58 -3.28
CA GLY A 107 -6.97 17.72 -3.08
C GLY A 107 -8.43 17.33 -3.35
N SER A 108 -9.13 18.19 -4.11
CA SER A 108 -10.53 17.98 -4.49
C SER A 108 -10.74 17.11 -5.75
N ASN A 109 -9.66 16.57 -6.34
CA ASN A 109 -9.78 15.72 -7.52
C ASN A 109 -10.22 14.28 -7.15
N LYS A 110 -11.53 14.05 -7.19
CA LYS A 110 -12.16 12.75 -6.87
C LYS A 110 -11.55 11.56 -7.63
N ARG A 111 -11.12 11.77 -8.88
CA ARG A 111 -10.51 10.69 -9.68
C ARG A 111 -9.14 10.31 -9.12
N HIS A 112 -8.32 11.29 -8.76
CA HIS A 112 -7.01 11.04 -8.15
C HIS A 112 -7.16 10.41 -6.77
N THR A 113 -8.07 10.93 -5.93
CA THR A 113 -8.38 10.37 -4.62
C THR A 113 -8.75 8.89 -4.74
N LYS A 114 -9.67 8.55 -5.66
CA LYS A 114 -10.10 7.16 -5.88
C LYS A 114 -8.97 6.24 -6.35
N VAL A 115 -8.16 6.69 -7.30
CA VAL A 115 -7.11 5.86 -7.90
C VAL A 115 -5.92 5.65 -6.95
N TYR A 116 -5.55 6.68 -6.20
CA TYR A 116 -4.35 6.68 -5.38
C TYR A 116 -4.68 6.53 -3.89
N ALA A 117 -5.32 7.54 -3.29
CA ALA A 117 -5.52 7.60 -1.84
C ALA A 117 -6.41 6.46 -1.33
N ASP A 118 -7.61 6.29 -1.90
CA ASP A 118 -8.59 5.30 -1.42
C ASP A 118 -8.03 3.87 -1.54
N THR A 119 -7.35 3.55 -2.64
CA THR A 119 -6.75 2.21 -2.79
C THR A 119 -5.61 1.97 -1.81
N LEU A 120 -4.71 2.94 -1.62
CA LEU A 120 -3.62 2.76 -0.66
C LEU A 120 -4.13 2.74 0.79
N GLU A 121 -5.25 3.41 1.09
CA GLU A 121 -5.91 3.36 2.39
C GLU A 121 -6.50 1.98 2.67
N GLU A 122 -7.12 1.33 1.68
CA GLU A 122 -7.58 -0.06 1.81
C GLU A 122 -6.42 -1.03 2.08
N ILE A 123 -5.31 -0.86 1.37
CA ILE A 123 -4.09 -1.67 1.59
C ILE A 123 -3.50 -1.40 2.97
N TYR A 124 -3.47 -0.14 3.40
CA TYR A 124 -3.00 0.24 4.71
C TYR A 124 -3.90 -0.29 5.83
N ARG A 125 -5.21 -0.39 5.62
CA ARG A 125 -6.13 -1.04 6.57
C ARG A 125 -5.71 -2.48 6.83
N VAL A 126 -5.40 -3.23 5.77
CA VAL A 126 -4.90 -4.62 5.87
C VAL A 126 -3.57 -4.67 6.63
N ASN A 127 -2.62 -3.79 6.30
CA ASN A 127 -1.36 -3.67 7.03
C ASN A 127 -1.54 -3.29 8.51
N ARG A 128 -2.50 -2.41 8.82
CA ARG A 128 -2.79 -1.97 10.19
C ARG A 128 -3.32 -3.12 11.03
N VAL A 129 -4.28 -3.89 10.51
CA VAL A 129 -4.81 -5.08 11.20
C VAL A 129 -3.69 -6.06 11.49
N PHE A 130 -2.82 -6.35 10.52
CA PHE A 130 -1.65 -7.21 10.74
C PHE A 130 -0.72 -6.65 11.81
N PHE A 131 -0.35 -5.37 11.71
CA PHE A 131 0.57 -4.71 12.63
C PHE A 131 0.04 -4.67 14.08
N GLU A 132 -1.23 -4.36 14.27
CA GLU A 132 -1.90 -4.35 15.57
C GLU A 132 -1.99 -5.76 16.16
N ALA A 133 -2.39 -6.75 15.34
CA ALA A 133 -2.50 -8.14 15.75
C ALA A 133 -1.15 -8.79 16.11
N CYS A 134 -0.04 -8.34 15.50
CA CYS A 134 1.30 -8.77 15.91
C CYS A 134 1.62 -8.42 17.36
N ARG A 135 1.02 -7.36 17.89
CA ARG A 135 1.21 -6.89 19.27
C ARG A 135 0.19 -7.51 20.22
N ASP A 136 -1.03 -7.68 19.75
CA ASP A 136 -2.13 -8.27 20.51
C ASP A 136 -3.12 -8.98 19.59
N LEU A 137 -3.08 -10.33 19.58
CA LEU A 137 -4.01 -11.15 18.78
C LEU A 137 -5.47 -11.03 19.23
N SER A 138 -5.75 -10.56 20.45
CA SER A 138 -7.13 -10.38 20.91
C SER A 138 -7.86 -9.27 20.15
N LEU A 139 -7.13 -8.40 19.45
CA LEU A 139 -7.67 -7.39 18.56
C LEU A 139 -8.33 -7.98 17.30
N LEU A 140 -8.00 -9.23 16.94
CA LEU A 140 -8.69 -9.98 15.89
C LEU A 140 -10.02 -10.52 16.43
N SER A 141 -10.98 -9.62 16.59
CA SER A 141 -12.25 -9.88 17.26
C SER A 141 -13.39 -10.26 16.32
N THR A 142 -13.22 -10.00 15.02
CA THR A 142 -14.22 -10.28 13.99
C THR A 142 -13.66 -11.19 12.89
N GLU A 143 -14.55 -11.80 12.12
CA GLU A 143 -14.20 -12.56 10.92
C GLU A 143 -13.50 -11.67 9.87
N ASP A 144 -13.91 -10.41 9.77
CA ASP A 144 -13.29 -9.41 8.88
C ASP A 144 -11.84 -9.11 9.28
N ASP A 145 -11.54 -9.03 10.58
CA ASP A 145 -10.18 -8.82 11.08
C ASP A 145 -9.29 -10.03 10.77
N CYS A 146 -9.82 -11.24 11.01
CA CYS A 146 -9.12 -12.49 10.68
C CYS A 146 -8.87 -12.63 9.18
N THR A 147 -9.84 -12.23 8.36
CA THR A 147 -9.72 -12.21 6.89
C THR A 147 -8.68 -11.21 6.44
N ALA A 148 -8.67 -9.98 6.99
CA ALA A 148 -7.67 -8.98 6.66
C ALA A 148 -6.26 -9.41 7.09
N PHE A 149 -6.12 -10.00 8.28
CA PHE A 149 -4.85 -10.56 8.73
C PHE A 149 -4.34 -11.66 7.79
N SER A 150 -5.21 -12.60 7.41
CA SER A 150 -4.85 -13.69 6.49
C SER A 150 -4.52 -13.17 5.10
N GLN A 151 -5.27 -12.17 4.61
CA GLN A 151 -4.98 -11.47 3.36
C GLN A 151 -3.58 -10.85 3.37
N TYR A 152 -3.12 -10.30 4.50
CA TYR A 152 -1.76 -9.80 4.62
C TYR A 152 -0.74 -10.93 4.44
N LEU A 153 -0.95 -12.10 5.03
CA LEU A 153 -0.01 -13.22 4.94
C LEU A 153 0.03 -13.85 3.55
N GLU A 154 -1.13 -14.06 2.93
CA GLU A 154 -1.27 -14.90 1.74
C GLU A 154 -1.18 -14.10 0.43
N ASN A 155 -1.69 -12.87 0.40
CA ASN A 155 -1.92 -12.14 -0.86
C ASN A 155 -0.86 -11.07 -1.16
N GLN A 156 0.37 -11.28 -0.70
CA GLN A 156 1.48 -10.34 -0.84
C GLN A 156 1.76 -9.93 -2.29
N ALA A 157 1.77 -10.89 -3.23
CA ALA A 157 2.00 -10.59 -4.63
C ALA A 157 0.91 -9.68 -5.22
N TYR A 158 -0.36 -9.96 -4.88
CA TYR A 158 -1.50 -9.16 -5.31
C TYR A 158 -1.48 -7.75 -4.72
N ILE A 159 -1.15 -7.63 -3.43
CA ILE A 159 -1.05 -6.32 -2.76
C ILE A 159 0.08 -5.49 -3.40
N ARG A 160 1.27 -6.07 -3.56
CA ARG A 160 2.42 -5.38 -4.17
C ARG A 160 2.16 -4.97 -5.62
N ASP A 161 1.48 -5.80 -6.43
CA ASP A 161 1.08 -5.43 -7.79
C ASP A 161 0.10 -4.25 -7.80
N ASN A 162 -0.84 -4.22 -6.86
CA ASN A 162 -1.74 -3.07 -6.71
C ASN A 162 -0.97 -1.81 -6.30
N ILE A 163 -0.02 -1.89 -5.37
CA ILE A 163 0.80 -0.71 -5.04
C ILE A 163 1.62 -0.26 -6.26
N ALA A 164 2.26 -1.19 -6.98
CA ALA A 164 3.10 -0.91 -8.14
C ALA A 164 2.39 -0.11 -9.24
N LYS A 165 1.10 -0.38 -9.49
CA LYS A 165 0.28 0.39 -10.47
C LYS A 165 0.21 1.89 -10.17
N ARG A 166 0.52 2.29 -8.93
CA ARG A 166 0.48 3.67 -8.45
C ARG A 166 1.86 4.28 -8.23
N MET A 167 2.94 3.50 -8.36
CA MET A 167 4.32 3.94 -8.16
C MET A 167 4.98 4.39 -9.46
N THR A 168 6.08 5.12 -9.37
CA THR A 168 6.96 5.37 -10.52
C THR A 168 7.71 4.10 -10.94
N ASN A 169 8.31 4.09 -12.14
CA ASN A 169 9.09 2.95 -12.58
C ASN A 169 10.33 2.71 -11.69
N ASP A 170 10.95 3.80 -11.21
CA ASP A 170 12.10 3.73 -10.30
C ASP A 170 11.67 3.16 -8.94
N GLY A 171 10.52 3.61 -8.42
CA GLY A 171 9.91 3.07 -7.22
C GLY A 171 9.59 1.58 -7.34
N ILE A 172 9.03 1.14 -8.48
CA ILE A 172 8.77 -0.28 -8.76
C ILE A 172 10.07 -1.09 -8.77
N ALA A 173 11.14 -0.57 -9.39
CA ALA A 173 12.44 -1.24 -9.41
C ALA A 173 13.02 -1.40 -8.00
N ALA A 174 12.96 -0.34 -7.18
CA ALA A 174 13.42 -0.37 -5.80
C ALA A 174 12.58 -1.34 -4.95
N MET A 175 11.25 -1.35 -5.11
CA MET A 175 10.34 -2.28 -4.43
C MET A 175 10.66 -3.74 -4.78
N LYS A 176 10.90 -4.03 -6.07
CA LYS A 176 11.30 -5.38 -6.49
C LYS A 176 12.63 -5.79 -5.89
N LYS A 177 13.59 -4.87 -5.77
CA LYS A 177 14.87 -5.14 -5.12
C LYS A 177 14.72 -5.45 -3.63
N ALA A 178 13.82 -4.76 -2.93
CA ALA A 178 13.50 -5.02 -1.53
C ALA A 178 12.74 -6.34 -1.30
N ALA A 179 12.17 -6.92 -2.36
CA ALA A 179 11.42 -8.18 -2.33
C ALA A 179 12.29 -9.43 -2.56
N ILE A 180 13.56 -9.27 -2.92
CA ILE A 180 14.57 -10.31 -3.21
C ILE A 180 15.53 -10.39 -2.03
#